data_AF-A0A9X3M6L5-F1
#
_entry.id   AF-A0A9X3M6L5-F1
#
_cell.length_a   1.000
_cell.length_b   1.000
_cell.length_c   1.000
_cell.angle_alpha   90.00
_cell.angle_beta   90.00
_cell.angle_gamma   90.00
#
_symmetry.space_group_name_H-M   'P 1'
#
loop_
_entity.id
_entity.type
_entity.pdbx_description
1 polymer ?
#
loop_
_entity_poly.entity_id
_entity_poly.type
_entity_poly.pdbx_seq_one_letter_code
_entity_poly.pdbx_strand_id
1 'polypeptide(L)'
;MILRLLVAVFSGVMIFASFEPTGLWWAAPLGFALLFYFVDHRRAMLMAWAQGATIYALLLPWVGEFVGAAAWIALALVQSLYSLLFGWGLKHLVRRPLPAQILGIPAWFVAVEWLRSSFPFGGFPWGRIAWGQASGPLSWLIRLGGPAVVTFAVVLFGVLLALTVRKQRMPAFTLAGVVAVVGAYVLLIPGTSAERSVDVVAVQGNVPRLGLDFNAQRRAVLDNHVRRTEKLDSHPDIVIWPENSADVNPFTDRAARQEIERAQSSIGAPILVGTVSPQHNTMVVWDGNGPGESHVKRFLQPFGEYMPFRSFLRNFSEYVDRAGNFQPGDDNGVVHMNGIPVGVATCYEVSFDGAFRMAVQGGAQILTSPTNNATFGFTDMTYQQLAMSRMRAQEYDRAVVVAATSGVSAIVSPDGKVQQRSDIFTSDALEAELPLNDTMTLSALVGPWVERILAILGLLSVIFTFRKGKKAFHE
;
A
#
# COMPACT_ATOMS: atom_id res chain seq x y z
N MET A 1 -15.51 26.00 20.46
CA MET A 1 -14.63 25.84 19.29
C MET A 1 -13.56 24.79 19.57
N ILE A 2 -12.78 24.98 20.63
CA ILE A 2 -11.74 24.06 21.11
C ILE A 2 -12.23 22.61 21.18
N LEU A 3 -13.35 22.34 21.85
CA LEU A 3 -13.91 20.98 21.96
C LEU A 3 -14.12 20.28 20.60
N ARG A 4 -14.60 20.99 19.57
CA ARG A 4 -14.81 20.41 18.23
C ARG A 4 -13.49 20.08 17.53
N LEU A 5 -12.45 20.89 17.75
CA LEU A 5 -11.12 20.61 17.23
C LEU A 5 -10.47 19.43 17.96
N LEU A 6 -10.64 19.34 19.28
CA LEU A 6 -10.21 18.16 20.05
C LEU A 6 -10.89 16.89 19.57
N VAL A 7 -12.20 16.94 19.27
CA VAL A 7 -12.91 15.81 18.65
C VAL A 7 -12.34 15.45 17.28
N ALA A 8 -12.00 16.43 16.45
CA ALA A 8 -11.41 16.18 15.14
C ALA A 8 -10.00 15.55 15.24
N VAL A 9 -9.19 16.00 16.20
CA VAL A 9 -7.88 15.41 16.51
C VAL A 9 -8.07 13.97 16.99
N PHE A 10 -8.94 13.74 17.97
CA PHE A 10 -9.20 12.39 18.49
C PHE A 10 -9.75 11.45 17.40
N SER A 11 -10.63 11.96 16.53
CA SER A 11 -11.08 11.25 15.33
C SER A 11 -9.91 10.84 14.42
N GLY A 12 -8.91 11.72 14.25
CA GLY A 12 -7.70 11.40 13.51
C GLY A 12 -6.83 10.33 14.19
N VAL A 13 -6.69 10.38 15.52
CA VAL A 13 -6.01 9.34 16.31
C VAL A 13 -6.69 7.99 16.12
N MET A 14 -8.02 7.93 16.16
CA MET A 14 -8.76 6.68 15.95
C MET A 14 -8.56 6.12 14.54
N ILE A 15 -8.51 6.96 13.51
CA ILE A 15 -8.21 6.51 12.14
C ILE A 15 -6.77 6.01 12.06
N PHE A 16 -5.80 6.73 12.63
CA PHE A 16 -4.40 6.27 12.70
C PHE A 16 -4.28 4.91 13.40
N ALA A 17 -4.98 4.69 14.52
CA ALA A 17 -4.96 3.43 15.26
C ALA A 17 -5.46 2.22 14.44
N SER A 18 -6.15 2.44 13.33
CA SER A 18 -6.51 1.34 12.41
C SER A 18 -5.34 0.83 11.57
N PHE A 19 -4.30 1.64 11.35
CA PHE A 19 -3.11 1.24 10.61
C PHE A 19 -2.21 0.35 11.46
N GLU A 20 -1.49 -0.57 10.81
CA GLU A 20 -0.44 -1.35 11.47
C GLU A 20 0.69 -0.41 11.94
N PRO A 21 1.36 -0.72 13.07
CA PRO A 21 1.27 -1.97 13.84
C PRO A 21 0.12 -2.04 14.87
N THR A 22 -0.69 -0.98 15.00
CA THR A 22 -1.79 -0.96 15.98
C THR A 22 -2.97 -1.82 15.51
N GLY A 23 -3.34 -1.73 14.23
CA GLY A 23 -4.23 -2.67 13.57
C GLY A 23 -5.68 -2.71 14.08
N LEU A 24 -6.14 -1.70 14.83
CA LEU A 24 -7.51 -1.62 15.35
C LEU A 24 -8.48 -1.19 14.25
N TRP A 25 -8.80 -2.10 13.33
CA TRP A 25 -9.61 -1.83 12.13
C TRP A 25 -10.94 -1.12 12.43
N TRP A 26 -11.56 -1.41 13.57
CA TRP A 26 -12.84 -0.82 13.99
C TRP A 26 -12.72 0.65 14.40
N ALA A 27 -11.50 1.14 14.68
CA ALA A 27 -11.27 2.51 15.11
C ALA A 27 -11.49 3.53 13.97
N ALA A 28 -11.18 3.17 12.71
CA ALA A 28 -11.41 4.06 11.56
C ALA A 28 -12.88 4.45 11.36
N PRO A 29 -13.86 3.53 11.25
CA PRO A 29 -15.26 3.92 11.10
C PRO A 29 -15.79 4.70 12.31
N LEU A 30 -15.33 4.40 13.53
CA LEU A 30 -15.67 5.19 14.73
C LEU A 30 -15.08 6.60 14.67
N GLY A 31 -13.84 6.75 14.20
CA GLY A 31 -13.19 8.04 13.99
C GLY A 31 -14.01 8.89 13.02
N PHE A 32 -14.41 8.35 11.87
CA PHE A 32 -15.31 9.03 10.94
C PHE A 32 -16.67 9.37 11.59
N ALA A 33 -17.27 8.46 12.34
CA ALA A 33 -18.52 8.71 13.05
C ALA A 33 -18.43 9.89 14.02
N LEU A 34 -17.34 9.99 14.78
CA LEU A 34 -17.10 11.10 15.70
C LEU A 34 -16.99 12.43 14.96
N LEU A 35 -16.22 12.48 13.86
CA LEU A 35 -16.13 13.69 13.04
C LEU A 35 -17.53 14.08 12.54
N PHE A 36 -18.27 13.15 11.95
CA PHE A 36 -19.59 13.42 11.39
C PHE A 36 -20.61 13.80 12.44
N TYR A 37 -20.57 13.21 13.63
CA TYR A 37 -21.49 13.51 14.73
C TYR A 37 -21.30 14.93 15.28
N PHE A 38 -20.06 15.43 15.35
CA PHE A 38 -19.75 16.75 15.89
C PHE A 38 -19.47 17.83 14.85
N VAL A 39 -19.51 17.49 13.55
CA VAL A 39 -19.18 18.42 12.47
C VAL A 39 -20.02 19.69 12.53
N ASP A 40 -19.33 20.82 12.56
CA ASP A 40 -19.91 22.13 12.33
C ASP A 40 -19.66 22.49 10.87
N HIS A 41 -20.72 22.59 10.06
CA HIS A 41 -20.59 22.90 8.64
C HIS A 41 -19.78 24.18 8.37
N ARG A 42 -19.82 25.19 9.26
CA ARG A 42 -19.04 26.43 9.08
C ARG A 42 -17.54 26.20 9.26
N ARG A 43 -17.16 25.14 9.97
CA ARG A 43 -15.79 24.78 10.34
C ARG A 43 -15.35 23.43 9.78
N ALA A 44 -16.14 22.81 8.89
CA ALA A 44 -15.87 21.46 8.43
C ALA A 44 -14.50 21.33 7.74
N MET A 45 -14.04 22.35 7.03
CA MET A 45 -12.68 22.43 6.47
C MET A 45 -11.60 22.33 7.55
N LEU A 46 -11.71 23.15 8.61
CA LEU A 46 -10.74 23.15 9.70
C LEU A 46 -10.77 21.84 10.51
N MET A 47 -11.97 21.29 10.74
CA MET A 47 -12.11 20.01 11.44
C MET A 47 -11.54 18.85 10.61
N ALA A 48 -11.84 18.79 9.31
CA ALA A 48 -11.27 17.78 8.42
C ALA A 48 -9.75 17.92 8.30
N TRP A 49 -9.23 19.15 8.23
CA TRP A 49 -7.79 19.39 8.24
C TRP A 49 -7.14 18.95 9.55
N ALA A 50 -7.72 19.25 10.72
CA ALA A 50 -7.19 18.79 12.00
C ALA A 50 -7.17 17.25 12.11
N GLN A 51 -8.22 16.58 11.61
CA GLN A 51 -8.26 15.12 11.50
C GLN A 51 -7.13 14.60 10.60
N GLY A 52 -7.02 15.12 9.37
CA GLY A 52 -6.00 14.73 8.41
C GLY A 52 -4.57 14.99 8.90
N ALA A 53 -4.31 16.17 9.45
CA ALA A 53 -3.02 16.54 10.02
C ALA A 53 -2.62 15.57 11.15
N THR A 54 -3.58 15.17 11.99
CA THR A 54 -3.33 14.17 13.03
C THR A 54 -2.98 12.81 12.44
N ILE A 55 -3.74 12.34 11.44
CA ILE A 55 -3.48 11.06 10.77
C ILE A 55 -2.06 11.04 10.17
N TYR A 56 -1.72 12.03 9.35
CA TYR A 56 -0.44 12.01 8.62
C TYR A 56 0.76 12.34 9.51
N ALA A 57 0.58 13.15 10.56
CA ALA A 57 1.63 13.35 11.55
C ALA A 57 1.98 12.03 12.25
N LEU A 58 0.98 11.22 12.63
CA LEU A 58 1.23 9.95 13.32
C LEU A 58 1.65 8.83 12.37
N LEU A 59 1.16 8.82 11.12
CA LEU A 59 1.40 7.74 10.16
C LEU A 59 2.79 7.78 9.52
N LEU A 60 3.34 8.98 9.29
CA LEU A 60 4.53 9.22 8.47
C LEU A 60 5.87 9.52 9.21
N PRO A 61 6.04 9.42 10.55
CA PRO A 61 7.33 9.70 11.19
C PRO A 61 8.51 8.94 10.58
N TRP A 62 8.28 7.73 10.06
CA TRP A 62 9.30 6.90 9.40
C TRP A 62 9.98 7.60 8.20
N VAL A 63 9.32 8.57 7.57
CA VAL A 63 9.93 9.38 6.51
C VAL A 63 11.07 10.25 7.04
N GLY A 64 11.02 10.65 8.31
CA GLY A 64 12.02 11.51 8.93
C GLY A 64 13.24 10.79 9.49
N GLU A 65 13.25 9.46 9.56
CA GLU A 65 14.26 8.67 10.29
C GLU A 65 15.70 9.00 9.88
N PHE A 66 16.00 9.02 8.57
CA PHE A 66 17.35 9.33 8.06
C PHE A 66 17.47 10.59 7.21
N VAL A 67 16.36 11.27 6.89
CA VAL A 67 16.37 12.55 6.14
C VAL A 67 15.90 13.75 6.98
N GLY A 68 15.53 13.51 8.24
CA GLY A 68 15.22 14.52 9.24
C GLY A 68 13.73 14.90 9.34
N ALA A 69 13.36 15.45 10.50
CA ALA A 69 11.97 15.80 10.83
C ALA A 69 11.32 16.80 9.85
N ALA A 70 12.12 17.64 9.17
CA ALA A 70 11.61 18.59 8.19
C ALA A 70 10.89 17.90 7.02
N ALA A 71 11.43 16.78 6.51
CA ALA A 71 10.82 16.01 5.44
C ALA A 71 9.49 15.38 5.88
N TRP A 72 9.47 14.78 7.08
CA TRP A 72 8.26 14.23 7.69
C TRP A 72 7.18 15.30 7.87
N ILE A 73 7.51 16.43 8.50
CA ILE A 73 6.55 17.52 8.73
C ILE A 73 6.03 18.08 7.41
N ALA A 74 6.92 18.33 6.44
CA ALA A 74 6.52 18.85 5.13
C ALA A 74 5.56 17.89 4.42
N LEU A 75 5.87 16.59 4.38
CA LEU A 75 5.00 15.60 3.76
C LEU A 75 3.67 15.49 4.50
N ALA A 76 3.68 15.39 5.83
CA ALA A 76 2.46 15.31 6.63
C ALA A 76 1.56 16.54 6.42
N LEU A 77 2.14 17.74 6.35
CA LEU A 77 1.41 18.96 6.04
C LEU A 77 0.81 18.91 4.63
N VAL A 78 1.60 18.59 3.60
CA VAL A 78 1.10 18.48 2.22
C VAL A 78 -0.04 17.45 2.11
N GLN A 79 0.11 16.27 2.72
CA GLN A 79 -0.94 15.26 2.75
C GLN A 79 -2.20 15.76 3.49
N SER A 80 -2.03 16.50 4.59
CA SER A 80 -3.15 17.07 5.34
C SER A 80 -3.95 18.12 4.56
N LEU A 81 -3.32 18.85 3.62
CA LEU A 81 -4.00 19.87 2.81
C LEU A 81 -5.13 19.28 1.95
N TYR A 82 -5.00 18.05 1.49
CA TYR A 82 -6.10 17.34 0.79
C TYR A 82 -7.35 17.22 1.68
N SER A 83 -7.18 17.17 3.00
CA SER A 83 -8.30 17.09 3.95
C SER A 83 -9.10 18.39 4.02
N LEU A 84 -8.52 19.54 3.61
CA LEU A 84 -9.28 20.78 3.42
C LEU A 84 -10.30 20.63 2.29
N LEU A 85 -9.94 19.94 1.20
CA LEU A 85 -10.83 19.66 0.08
C LEU A 85 -11.95 18.71 0.51
N PHE A 86 -11.63 17.67 1.30
CA PHE A 86 -12.64 16.82 1.93
C PHE A 86 -13.61 17.66 2.78
N GLY A 87 -13.09 18.47 3.70
CA GLY A 87 -13.89 19.32 4.57
C GLY A 87 -14.72 20.38 3.83
N TRP A 88 -14.26 20.83 2.66
CA TRP A 88 -15.02 21.73 1.78
C TRP A 88 -16.28 21.05 1.23
N GLY A 89 -16.18 19.84 0.66
CA GLY A 89 -17.36 19.09 0.24
C GLY A 89 -18.24 18.69 1.43
N LEU A 90 -17.62 18.32 2.56
CA LEU A 90 -18.33 17.96 3.78
C LEU A 90 -19.22 19.11 4.28
N LYS A 91 -18.71 20.36 4.29
CA LYS A 91 -19.47 21.57 4.63
C LYS A 91 -20.80 21.68 3.87
N HIS A 92 -20.82 21.27 2.60
CA HIS A 92 -21.99 21.37 1.74
C HIS A 92 -22.91 20.15 1.83
N LEU A 93 -22.33 18.95 1.96
CA LEU A 93 -23.05 17.68 1.96
C LEU A 93 -23.80 17.43 3.28
N VAL A 94 -23.26 17.79 4.44
CA VAL A 94 -23.90 17.57 5.76
C VAL A 94 -25.22 18.34 5.92
N ARG A 95 -25.50 19.31 5.04
CA ARG A 95 -26.73 20.10 5.02
C ARG A 95 -27.77 19.55 4.04
N ARG A 96 -27.51 18.42 3.38
CA ARG A 96 -28.38 17.83 2.36
C ARG A 96 -29.26 16.73 2.93
N PRO A 97 -30.32 16.30 2.22
CA PRO A 97 -31.12 15.16 2.62
C PRO A 97 -30.27 13.91 2.86
N LEU A 98 -30.76 13.00 3.70
CA LEU A 98 -30.04 11.79 4.12
C LEU A 98 -29.43 10.99 2.96
N PRO A 99 -30.11 10.72 1.84
CA PRO A 99 -29.50 9.96 0.74
C PRO A 99 -28.22 10.60 0.19
N ALA A 100 -28.18 11.94 0.11
CA ALA A 100 -27.02 12.68 -0.36
C ALA A 100 -25.87 12.69 0.67
N GLN A 101 -26.17 12.62 1.97
CA GLN A 101 -25.16 12.44 3.00
C GLN A 101 -24.57 11.03 2.96
N ILE A 102 -25.44 10.02 2.93
CA ILE A 102 -25.09 8.60 3.00
C ILE A 102 -24.21 8.17 1.83
N LEU A 103 -24.53 8.61 0.61
CA LEU A 103 -23.74 8.23 -0.57
C LEU A 103 -22.72 9.30 -0.97
N GLY A 104 -23.07 10.58 -0.84
CA GLY A 104 -22.23 11.67 -1.33
C GLY A 104 -20.99 11.92 -0.47
N ILE A 105 -21.08 11.76 0.86
CA ILE A 105 -19.92 11.98 1.74
C ILE A 105 -18.83 10.91 1.52
N PRO A 106 -19.14 9.60 1.54
CA PRO A 106 -18.13 8.58 1.26
C PRO A 106 -17.57 8.68 -0.16
N ALA A 107 -18.42 8.91 -1.17
CA ALA A 107 -17.98 9.11 -2.55
C ALA A 107 -17.06 10.33 -2.70
N TRP A 108 -17.37 11.43 -2.02
CA TRP A 108 -16.49 12.61 -2.00
C TRP A 108 -15.15 12.34 -1.32
N PHE A 109 -15.15 11.57 -0.21
CA PHE A 109 -13.91 11.16 0.42
C PHE A 109 -13.04 10.33 -0.54
N VAL A 110 -13.62 9.38 -1.26
CA VAL A 110 -12.92 8.59 -2.30
C VAL A 110 -12.35 9.48 -3.40
N ALA A 111 -13.10 10.49 -3.89
CA ALA A 111 -12.58 11.45 -4.87
C ALA A 111 -11.32 12.19 -4.37
N VAL A 112 -11.32 12.63 -3.10
CA VAL A 112 -10.19 13.34 -2.50
C VAL A 112 -9.02 12.39 -2.24
N GLU A 113 -9.29 11.16 -1.78
CA GLU A 113 -8.29 10.13 -1.59
C GLU A 113 -7.63 9.75 -2.92
N TRP A 114 -8.43 9.54 -3.98
CA TRP A 114 -7.96 9.29 -5.35
C TRP A 114 -7.02 10.39 -5.81
N LEU A 115 -7.44 11.66 -5.69
CA LEU A 115 -6.61 12.81 -6.06
C LEU A 115 -5.27 12.81 -5.32
N ARG A 116 -5.28 12.59 -4.00
CA ARG A 116 -4.07 12.51 -3.16
C ARG A 116 -3.17 11.33 -3.54
N SER A 117 -3.76 10.20 -3.94
CA SER A 117 -3.06 8.99 -4.36
C SER A 117 -2.60 9.00 -5.82
N SER A 118 -2.97 10.01 -6.62
CA SER A 118 -2.59 10.09 -8.05
C SER A 118 -1.85 11.38 -8.43
N PHE A 119 -1.91 12.42 -7.59
CA PHE A 119 -1.33 13.72 -7.89
C PHE A 119 -0.74 14.40 -6.65
N PRO A 120 0.34 15.19 -6.77
CA PRO A 120 1.26 15.27 -7.92
C PRO A 120 2.21 14.06 -7.98
N PHE A 121 2.99 13.93 -9.05
CA PHE A 121 4.08 12.95 -9.18
C PHE A 121 3.65 11.47 -9.09
N GLY A 122 2.45 11.15 -9.57
CA GLY A 122 1.86 9.82 -9.39
C GLY A 122 1.20 9.61 -8.03
N GLY A 123 1.30 10.59 -7.11
CA GLY A 123 0.59 10.64 -5.85
C GLY A 123 1.25 9.87 -4.70
N PHE A 124 0.55 9.82 -3.57
CA PHE A 124 1.02 9.17 -2.34
C PHE A 124 -0.06 8.26 -1.74
N PRO A 125 -0.22 7.02 -2.23
CA PRO A 125 -1.28 6.10 -1.79
C PRO A 125 -1.06 5.51 -0.38
N TRP A 126 0.03 5.83 0.31
CA TRP A 126 0.39 5.24 1.61
C TRP A 126 -0.68 5.43 2.70
N GLY A 127 -1.38 6.57 2.69
CA GLY A 127 -2.40 6.91 3.69
C GLY A 127 -3.83 6.50 3.34
N ARG A 128 -4.04 5.57 2.40
CA ARG A 128 -5.42 5.15 2.06
C ARG A 128 -6.07 4.41 3.22
N ILE A 129 -7.33 4.73 3.49
CA ILE A 129 -8.07 4.17 4.63
C ILE A 129 -8.21 2.64 4.54
N ALA A 130 -8.25 2.10 3.33
CA ALA A 130 -8.30 0.66 3.09
C ALA A 130 -7.18 -0.13 3.78
N TRP A 131 -5.98 0.43 3.92
CA TRP A 131 -4.84 -0.29 4.53
C TRP A 131 -5.05 -0.56 6.01
N GLY A 132 -5.79 0.31 6.71
CA GLY A 132 -6.20 0.08 8.10
C GLY A 132 -7.27 -1.00 8.28
N GLN A 133 -7.72 -1.66 7.20
CA GLN A 133 -8.68 -2.75 7.26
C GLN A 133 -8.06 -4.13 7.03
N ALA A 134 -6.73 -4.27 6.94
CA ALA A 134 -6.06 -5.54 6.64
C ALA A 134 -6.49 -6.73 7.54
N SER A 135 -6.84 -6.45 8.79
CA SER A 135 -7.31 -7.43 9.78
C SER A 135 -8.83 -7.36 10.04
N GLY A 136 -9.56 -6.50 9.33
CA GLY A 136 -10.96 -6.19 9.56
C GLY A 136 -11.93 -6.87 8.57
N PRO A 137 -13.21 -7.01 8.93
CA PRO A 137 -14.22 -7.68 8.11
C PRO A 137 -14.64 -6.86 6.87
N LEU A 138 -14.06 -5.68 6.64
CA LEU A 138 -14.26 -4.91 5.40
C LEU A 138 -13.14 -5.16 4.39
N SER A 139 -12.09 -5.91 4.75
CA SER A 139 -10.94 -6.18 3.87
C SER A 139 -11.36 -6.85 2.56
N TRP A 140 -12.27 -7.83 2.63
CA TRP A 140 -12.73 -8.62 1.47
C TRP A 140 -13.37 -7.77 0.37
N LEU A 141 -13.95 -6.61 0.71
CA LEU A 141 -14.54 -5.69 -0.27
C LEU A 141 -13.51 -5.21 -1.29
N ILE A 142 -12.22 -5.32 -0.98
CA ILE A 142 -11.14 -5.00 -1.90
C ILE A 142 -11.21 -5.85 -3.19
N ARG A 143 -11.74 -7.08 -3.13
CA ARG A 143 -11.95 -7.95 -4.30
C ARG A 143 -12.95 -7.37 -5.31
N LEU A 144 -13.83 -6.45 -4.89
CA LEU A 144 -14.90 -5.91 -5.73
C LEU A 144 -14.47 -4.72 -6.58
N GLY A 145 -13.54 -3.90 -6.09
CA GLY A 145 -13.15 -2.68 -6.79
C GLY A 145 -11.96 -1.97 -6.15
N GLY A 146 -11.09 -2.75 -5.51
CA GLY A 146 -9.84 -2.27 -4.95
C GLY A 146 -10.04 -1.41 -3.69
N PRO A 147 -9.00 -0.66 -3.30
CA PRO A 147 -9.02 0.04 -2.03
C PRO A 147 -10.10 1.13 -1.96
N ALA A 148 -10.54 1.67 -3.10
CA ALA A 148 -11.62 2.66 -3.19
C ALA A 148 -12.94 2.17 -2.59
N VAL A 149 -13.30 0.89 -2.80
CA VAL A 149 -14.54 0.30 -2.25
C VAL A 149 -14.44 0.13 -0.74
N VAL A 150 -13.27 -0.30 -0.25
CA VAL A 150 -13.02 -0.44 1.19
C VAL A 150 -13.09 0.92 1.88
N THR A 151 -12.40 1.94 1.34
CA THR A 151 -12.46 3.32 1.83
C THR A 151 -13.91 3.83 1.84
N PHE A 152 -14.65 3.64 0.75
CA PHE A 152 -16.06 4.02 0.67
C PHE A 152 -16.88 3.37 1.79
N ALA A 153 -16.71 2.05 2.00
CA ALA A 153 -17.42 1.32 3.03
C ALA A 153 -17.08 1.86 4.43
N VAL A 154 -15.80 2.01 4.78
CA VAL A 154 -15.38 2.52 6.10
C VAL A 154 -16.01 3.89 6.41
N VAL A 155 -15.97 4.81 5.45
CA VAL A 155 -16.56 6.14 5.62
C VAL A 155 -18.09 6.06 5.69
N LEU A 156 -18.73 5.22 4.88
CA LEU A 156 -20.17 4.96 4.92
C LEU A 156 -20.61 4.43 6.28
N PHE A 157 -19.90 3.46 6.85
CA PHE A 157 -20.15 2.94 8.20
C PHE A 157 -20.06 4.05 9.24
N GLY A 158 -19.05 4.92 9.15
CA GLY A 158 -18.93 6.09 10.02
C GLY A 158 -20.12 7.05 9.91
N VAL A 159 -20.56 7.35 8.69
CA VAL A 159 -21.75 8.20 8.45
C VAL A 159 -23.00 7.56 9.06
N LEU A 160 -23.26 6.28 8.77
CA LEU A 160 -24.45 5.57 9.25
C LEU A 160 -24.48 5.47 10.79
N LEU A 161 -23.33 5.23 11.41
CA LEU A 161 -23.23 5.21 12.87
C LEU A 161 -23.56 6.58 13.47
N ALA A 162 -22.99 7.66 12.92
CA ALA A 162 -23.30 9.02 13.39
C ALA A 162 -24.78 9.38 13.23
N LEU A 163 -25.41 8.99 12.13
CA LEU A 163 -26.84 9.22 11.89
C LEU A 163 -27.74 8.41 12.82
N THR A 164 -27.35 7.17 13.11
CA THR A 164 -28.07 6.28 14.05
C THR A 164 -28.04 6.84 15.46
N VAL A 165 -26.87 7.28 15.94
CA VAL A 165 -26.71 7.89 17.28
C VAL A 165 -27.50 9.21 17.39
N ARG A 166 -27.63 9.96 16.29
CA ARG A 166 -28.50 11.16 16.21
C ARG A 166 -30.00 10.84 16.20
N LYS A 167 -30.39 9.56 16.30
CA LYS A 167 -31.78 9.06 16.24
C LYS A 167 -32.52 9.49 14.96
N GLN A 168 -31.79 9.68 13.86
CA GLN A 168 -32.43 9.99 12.58
C GLN A 168 -33.03 8.72 12.00
N ARG A 169 -34.29 8.77 11.53
CA ARG A 169 -34.93 7.65 10.85
C ARG A 169 -34.20 7.36 9.55
N MET A 170 -33.32 6.35 9.58
CA MET A 170 -32.61 5.92 8.40
C MET A 170 -33.56 5.14 7.47
N PRO A 171 -33.37 5.22 6.15
CA PRO A 171 -34.14 4.38 5.24
C PRO A 171 -33.85 2.90 5.51
N ALA A 172 -34.87 2.05 5.60
CA ALA A 172 -34.73 0.62 5.99
C ALA A 172 -33.69 -0.15 5.13
N PHE A 173 -33.52 0.22 3.86
CA PHE A 173 -32.53 -0.36 2.96
C PHE A 173 -31.06 -0.12 3.35
N THR A 174 -30.76 0.87 4.20
CA THR A 174 -29.37 1.21 4.58
C THR A 174 -28.78 0.31 5.65
N LEU A 175 -29.56 -0.03 6.69
CA LEU A 175 -29.13 -0.98 7.72
C LEU A 175 -29.12 -2.41 7.16
N ALA A 176 -30.12 -2.76 6.35
CA ALA A 176 -30.17 -4.05 5.65
C ALA A 176 -29.00 -4.21 4.66
N GLY A 177 -28.61 -3.16 3.94
CA GLY A 177 -27.45 -3.20 3.04
C GLY A 177 -26.12 -3.40 3.77
N VAL A 178 -25.93 -2.73 4.91
CA VAL A 178 -24.75 -2.93 5.78
C VAL A 178 -24.69 -4.36 6.33
N VAL A 179 -25.80 -4.88 6.84
CA VAL A 179 -25.89 -6.24 7.36
C VAL A 179 -25.73 -7.27 6.25
N ALA A 180 -26.24 -7.00 5.05
CA ALA A 180 -26.06 -7.86 3.88
C ALA A 180 -24.60 -7.87 3.40
N VAL A 181 -23.90 -6.74 3.44
CA VAL A 181 -22.47 -6.66 3.11
C VAL A 181 -21.65 -7.46 4.12
N VAL A 182 -21.86 -7.26 5.43
CA VAL A 182 -21.15 -8.02 6.46
C VAL A 182 -21.56 -9.50 6.48
N GLY A 183 -22.81 -9.83 6.15
CA GLY A 183 -23.30 -11.20 6.03
C GLY A 183 -22.79 -11.92 4.78
N ALA A 184 -22.65 -11.21 3.65
CA ALA A 184 -22.05 -11.72 2.42
C ALA A 184 -20.58 -12.07 2.62
N TYR A 185 -19.84 -11.31 3.44
CA TYR A 185 -18.47 -11.68 3.83
C TYR A 185 -18.39 -13.09 4.41
N VAL A 186 -19.31 -13.44 5.30
CA VAL A 186 -19.30 -14.75 5.98
C VAL A 186 -19.71 -15.88 5.04
N LEU A 187 -20.58 -15.60 4.06
CA LEU A 187 -21.16 -16.61 3.17
C LEU A 187 -20.38 -16.82 1.87
N LEU A 188 -19.57 -15.85 1.44
CA LEU A 188 -18.94 -15.84 0.11
C LEU A 188 -17.41 -15.89 0.15
N ILE A 189 -16.77 -16.24 1.28
CA ILE A 189 -15.33 -16.52 1.26
C ILE A 189 -15.13 -17.74 0.36
N PRO A 190 -14.58 -17.58 -0.86
CA PRO A 190 -14.30 -18.72 -1.69
C PRO A 190 -13.20 -19.50 -0.96
N GLY A 191 -13.45 -20.77 -0.66
CA GLY A 191 -12.33 -21.67 -0.40
C GLY A 191 -11.53 -21.74 -1.69
N THR A 192 -10.34 -21.13 -1.71
CA THR A 192 -9.44 -21.25 -2.86
C THR A 192 -8.84 -22.65 -2.81
N SER A 193 -9.45 -23.61 -3.52
CA SER A 193 -8.81 -24.89 -3.82
C SER A 193 -7.96 -24.70 -5.07
N ALA A 194 -6.71 -24.25 -4.88
CA ALA A 194 -5.75 -24.30 -5.97
C ALA A 194 -5.42 -25.76 -6.27
N GLU A 195 -5.47 -26.16 -7.53
CA GLU A 195 -5.08 -27.51 -7.96
C GLU A 195 -3.56 -27.68 -8.03
N ARG A 196 -2.82 -26.57 -8.05
CA ARG A 196 -1.35 -26.54 -8.12
C ARG A 196 -0.79 -25.65 -7.02
N SER A 197 0.36 -26.06 -6.49
CA SER A 197 1.16 -25.32 -5.53
C SER A 197 2.58 -25.14 -6.04
N VAL A 198 3.34 -24.29 -5.35
CA VAL A 198 4.75 -24.02 -5.58
C VAL A 198 5.47 -23.94 -4.23
N ASP A 199 6.63 -24.56 -4.12
CA ASP A 199 7.50 -24.41 -2.95
C ASP A 199 8.35 -23.14 -3.11
N VAL A 200 8.15 -22.18 -2.21
CA VAL A 200 8.81 -20.86 -2.27
C VAL A 200 9.62 -20.60 -1.02
N VAL A 201 10.80 -20.00 -1.21
CA VAL A 201 11.59 -19.42 -0.10
C VAL A 201 11.76 -17.92 -0.26
N ALA A 202 11.40 -17.17 0.79
CA ALA A 202 11.79 -15.77 0.95
C ALA A 202 13.06 -15.68 1.78
N VAL A 203 14.14 -15.14 1.23
CA VAL A 203 15.43 -15.01 1.94
C VAL A 203 15.58 -13.62 2.53
N GLN A 204 15.94 -13.54 3.81
CA GLN A 204 16.29 -12.29 4.50
C GLN A 204 17.75 -12.35 4.92
N GLY A 205 18.63 -11.65 4.20
CA GLY A 205 20.07 -11.64 4.48
C GLY A 205 20.45 -10.74 5.67
N ASN A 206 19.64 -9.72 5.98
CA ASN A 206 20.00 -8.61 6.87
C ASN A 206 21.09 -7.66 6.31
N VAL A 207 21.23 -6.50 6.94
CA VAL A 207 22.30 -5.53 6.69
C VAL A 207 23.31 -5.50 7.84
N PRO A 208 24.60 -5.25 7.57
CA PRO A 208 25.62 -5.12 8.61
C PRO A 208 25.50 -3.83 9.44
N ARG A 209 24.94 -2.74 8.88
CA ARG A 209 24.69 -1.44 9.54
C ARG A 209 23.47 -0.74 8.94
N LEU A 210 22.84 0.17 9.70
CA LEU A 210 21.65 0.94 9.31
C LEU A 210 21.98 2.28 8.62
N GLY A 211 20.98 2.87 7.95
CA GLY A 211 21.02 4.25 7.44
C GLY A 211 21.38 4.36 5.96
N LEU A 212 21.20 5.55 5.35
CA LEU A 212 21.34 5.79 3.89
C LEU A 212 22.68 5.33 3.28
N ASP A 213 23.71 5.19 4.10
CA ASP A 213 25.06 4.77 3.72
C ASP A 213 25.30 3.25 3.90
N PHE A 214 24.28 2.42 4.21
CA PHE A 214 24.42 0.95 4.20
C PHE A 214 24.86 0.44 2.81
N ASN A 215 24.47 1.18 1.75
CA ASN A 215 24.95 1.05 0.39
C ASN A 215 26.48 1.22 0.23
N ALA A 216 27.25 1.55 1.27
CA ALA A 216 28.72 1.53 1.23
C ALA A 216 29.28 0.13 1.52
N GLN A 217 28.44 -0.82 1.97
CA GLN A 217 28.78 -2.21 2.24
C GLN A 217 28.02 -3.16 1.30
N ARG A 218 27.78 -2.72 0.06
CA ARG A 218 27.01 -3.42 -0.98
C ARG A 218 27.33 -4.91 -1.10
N ARG A 219 28.62 -5.24 -1.01
CA ARG A 219 29.09 -6.62 -1.11
C ARG A 219 28.71 -7.46 0.11
N ALA A 220 28.75 -6.89 1.31
CA ALA A 220 28.34 -7.60 2.53
C ALA A 220 26.84 -7.94 2.54
N VAL A 221 25.99 -7.08 1.95
CA VAL A 221 24.56 -7.39 1.77
C VAL A 221 24.38 -8.58 0.83
N LEU A 222 25.06 -8.59 -0.31
CA LEU A 222 25.05 -9.74 -1.23
C LEU A 222 25.54 -11.02 -0.53
N ASP A 223 26.70 -10.94 0.12
CA ASP A 223 27.30 -12.06 0.86
C ASP A 223 26.35 -12.64 1.92
N ASN A 224 25.57 -11.79 2.60
CA ASN A 224 24.58 -12.20 3.58
C ASN A 224 23.46 -13.05 2.96
N HIS A 225 22.92 -12.62 1.82
CA HIS A 225 21.85 -13.36 1.12
C HIS A 225 22.37 -14.68 0.54
N VAL A 226 23.58 -14.66 -0.03
CA VAL A 226 24.28 -15.87 -0.50
C VAL A 226 24.46 -16.87 0.64
N ARG A 227 25.08 -16.45 1.75
CA ARG A 227 25.29 -17.32 2.92
C ARG A 227 23.98 -17.85 3.51
N ARG A 228 22.91 -17.06 3.52
CA ARG A 228 21.62 -17.53 4.03
C ARG A 228 21.00 -18.57 3.10
N THR A 229 21.12 -18.37 1.79
CA THR A 229 20.64 -19.29 0.75
C THR A 229 21.41 -20.62 0.76
N GLU A 230 22.74 -20.58 0.88
CA GLU A 230 23.59 -21.78 0.97
C GLU A 230 23.35 -22.62 2.24
N LYS A 231 22.63 -22.07 3.22
CA LYS A 231 22.22 -22.75 4.47
C LYS A 231 20.78 -23.28 4.43
N LEU A 232 20.11 -23.19 3.28
CA LEU A 232 18.82 -23.83 3.11
C LEU A 232 19.03 -25.32 2.92
N ASP A 233 18.33 -26.13 3.73
CA ASP A 233 18.36 -27.58 3.62
C ASP A 233 17.25 -28.13 2.69
N SER A 234 16.35 -27.25 2.24
CA SER A 234 15.24 -27.56 1.34
C SER A 234 15.60 -27.34 -0.13
N HIS A 235 14.77 -27.89 -1.02
CA HIS A 235 14.88 -27.72 -2.47
C HIS A 235 13.61 -27.08 -3.02
N PRO A 236 13.43 -25.76 -2.88
CA PRO A 236 12.24 -25.07 -3.35
C PRO A 236 12.18 -24.98 -4.88
N ASP A 237 11.00 -24.73 -5.41
CA ASP A 237 10.81 -24.46 -6.84
C ASP A 237 11.34 -23.08 -7.24
N ILE A 238 11.19 -22.08 -6.36
CA ILE A 238 11.63 -20.69 -6.58
C ILE A 238 12.14 -20.04 -5.29
N VAL A 239 13.16 -19.18 -5.41
CA VAL A 239 13.72 -18.40 -4.29
C VAL A 239 13.60 -16.91 -4.58
N ILE A 240 13.11 -16.14 -3.62
CA ILE A 240 12.98 -14.69 -3.74
C ILE A 240 13.96 -14.00 -2.80
N TRP A 241 14.84 -13.18 -3.37
CA TRP A 241 15.65 -12.24 -2.60
C TRP A 241 15.01 -10.84 -2.56
N PRO A 242 15.33 -10.02 -1.55
CA PRO A 242 14.82 -8.67 -1.41
C PRO A 242 15.32 -7.71 -2.50
N GLU A 243 14.68 -6.54 -2.57
CA GLU A 243 15.17 -5.38 -3.31
C GLU A 243 16.61 -5.06 -2.86
N ASN A 244 17.48 -4.70 -3.81
CA ASN A 244 18.87 -4.32 -3.51
C ASN A 244 19.68 -5.40 -2.76
N SER A 245 19.28 -6.68 -2.86
CA SER A 245 20.06 -7.81 -2.31
C SER A 245 21.44 -7.96 -2.96
N ALA A 246 21.59 -7.51 -4.21
CA ALA A 246 22.84 -7.36 -4.93
C ALA A 246 23.08 -5.88 -5.28
N ASP A 247 23.45 -5.07 -4.28
CA ASP A 247 23.79 -3.66 -4.48
C ASP A 247 25.06 -3.45 -5.35
N VAL A 248 25.96 -4.44 -5.36
CA VAL A 248 27.06 -4.49 -6.34
C VAL A 248 26.48 -5.05 -7.63
N ASN A 249 26.52 -4.26 -8.71
CA ASN A 249 25.90 -4.65 -9.97
C ASN A 249 26.57 -5.93 -10.54
N PRO A 250 25.85 -7.06 -10.61
CA PRO A 250 26.42 -8.34 -11.04
C PRO A 250 26.67 -8.42 -12.56
N PHE A 251 26.16 -7.47 -13.35
CA PHE A 251 26.44 -7.39 -14.78
C PHE A 251 27.80 -6.77 -15.08
N THR A 252 28.35 -5.99 -14.14
CA THR A 252 29.67 -5.35 -14.28
C THR A 252 30.72 -5.89 -13.31
N ASP A 253 30.31 -6.52 -12.22
CA ASP A 253 31.19 -7.16 -11.25
C ASP A 253 31.12 -8.69 -11.35
N ARG A 254 32.21 -9.28 -11.88
CA ARG A 254 32.31 -10.74 -12.08
C ARG A 254 32.21 -11.53 -10.76
N ALA A 255 32.72 -11.01 -9.65
CA ALA A 255 32.69 -11.73 -8.39
C ALA A 255 31.28 -11.75 -7.79
N ALA A 256 30.56 -10.63 -7.87
CA ALA A 256 29.15 -10.58 -7.47
C ALA A 256 28.30 -11.56 -8.30
N ARG A 257 28.55 -11.63 -9.62
CA ARG A 257 27.92 -12.63 -10.48
C ARG A 257 28.21 -14.06 -10.03
N GLN A 258 29.46 -14.39 -9.76
CA GLN A 258 29.86 -15.72 -9.31
C GLN A 258 29.26 -16.11 -7.96
N GLU A 259 29.07 -15.15 -7.05
CA GLU A 259 28.38 -15.36 -5.77
C GLU A 259 26.90 -15.72 -5.96
N ILE A 260 26.21 -15.02 -6.87
CA ILE A 260 24.80 -15.34 -7.22
C ILE A 260 24.71 -16.72 -7.89
N GLU A 261 25.56 -16.98 -8.89
CA GLU A 261 25.59 -18.27 -9.61
C GLU A 261 25.91 -19.43 -8.65
N ARG A 262 26.76 -19.21 -7.64
CA ARG A 262 27.05 -20.20 -6.60
C ARG A 262 25.85 -20.47 -5.71
N ALA A 263 25.16 -19.42 -5.25
CA ALA A 263 23.94 -19.57 -4.45
C ALA A 263 22.85 -20.32 -5.24
N GLN A 264 22.64 -19.93 -6.50
CA GLN A 264 21.70 -20.59 -7.42
C GLN A 264 22.06 -22.08 -7.62
N SER A 265 23.35 -22.37 -7.85
CA SER A 265 23.82 -23.76 -8.02
C SER A 265 23.68 -24.59 -6.74
N SER A 266 23.83 -23.98 -5.56
CA SER A 266 23.71 -24.68 -4.27
C SER A 266 22.29 -25.16 -3.99
N ILE A 267 21.28 -24.39 -4.43
CA ILE A 267 19.87 -24.68 -4.18
C ILE A 267 19.20 -25.43 -5.34
N GLY A 268 19.71 -25.27 -6.56
CA GLY A 268 19.20 -25.95 -7.76
C GLY A 268 17.92 -25.34 -8.33
N ALA A 269 17.54 -24.14 -7.88
CA ALA A 269 16.30 -23.44 -8.25
C ALA A 269 16.59 -22.02 -8.76
N PRO A 270 15.71 -21.40 -9.57
CA PRO A 270 15.85 -20.00 -9.96
C PRO A 270 15.70 -19.06 -8.76
N ILE A 271 16.53 -18.01 -8.74
CA ILE A 271 16.53 -16.96 -7.71
C ILE A 271 16.11 -15.64 -8.34
N LEU A 272 15.10 -14.96 -7.78
CA LEU A 272 14.79 -13.57 -8.12
C LEU A 272 15.69 -12.63 -7.31
N VAL A 273 16.64 -11.99 -7.98
CA VAL A 273 17.69 -11.16 -7.37
C VAL A 273 17.40 -9.68 -7.58
N GLY A 274 17.43 -8.89 -6.50
CA GLY A 274 17.29 -7.44 -6.56
C GLY A 274 18.62 -6.77 -6.84
N THR A 275 18.73 -6.09 -7.99
CA THR A 275 19.96 -5.42 -8.46
C THR A 275 19.70 -3.94 -8.71
N VAL A 276 20.77 -3.13 -8.59
CA VAL A 276 20.69 -1.68 -8.83
C VAL A 276 21.74 -1.22 -9.85
N SER A 277 21.33 -0.33 -10.73
CA SER A 277 22.19 0.43 -11.65
C SER A 277 21.96 1.93 -11.45
N PRO A 278 22.79 2.82 -12.01
CA PRO A 278 22.58 4.26 -11.85
C PRO A 278 21.22 4.76 -12.36
N GLN A 279 20.59 4.03 -13.30
CA GLN A 279 19.32 4.39 -13.91
C GLN A 279 18.15 3.48 -13.52
N HIS A 280 18.37 2.29 -12.95
CA HIS A 280 17.29 1.32 -12.76
C HIS A 280 17.44 0.55 -11.44
N ASN A 281 16.28 0.28 -10.83
CA ASN A 281 16.08 -0.67 -9.75
C ASN A 281 15.37 -1.89 -10.36
N THR A 282 16.01 -3.06 -10.34
CA THR A 282 15.63 -4.19 -11.19
C THR A 282 15.63 -5.50 -10.40
N MET A 283 14.55 -6.26 -10.51
CA MET A 283 14.49 -7.66 -10.07
C MET A 283 14.78 -8.56 -11.27
N VAL A 284 15.79 -9.43 -11.18
CA VAL A 284 16.25 -10.28 -12.29
C VAL A 284 16.19 -11.74 -11.86
N VAL A 285 15.62 -12.59 -12.72
CA VAL A 285 15.65 -14.05 -12.52
C VAL A 285 17.05 -14.56 -12.85
N TRP A 286 17.66 -15.31 -11.93
CA TRP A 286 18.91 -16.01 -12.14
C TRP A 286 18.65 -17.51 -12.08
N ASP A 287 18.98 -18.23 -13.16
CA ASP A 287 18.86 -19.68 -13.25
C ASP A 287 20.20 -20.34 -13.62
N GLY A 288 20.19 -21.64 -13.90
CA GLY A 288 21.41 -22.39 -14.27
C GLY A 288 22.07 -21.94 -15.58
N ASN A 289 21.40 -21.14 -16.40
CA ASN A 289 21.95 -20.51 -17.61
C ASN A 289 22.43 -19.06 -17.36
N GLY A 290 22.20 -18.51 -16.16
CA GLY A 290 22.57 -17.16 -15.76
C GLY A 290 21.37 -16.20 -15.64
N PRO A 291 21.56 -14.89 -15.85
CA PRO A 291 20.46 -13.93 -15.73
C PRO A 291 19.49 -14.05 -16.91
N GLY A 292 18.19 -14.10 -16.62
CA GLY A 292 17.07 -14.24 -17.55
C GLY A 292 16.12 -13.04 -17.51
N GLU A 293 14.81 -13.32 -17.42
CA GLU A 293 13.77 -12.29 -17.38
C GLU A 293 13.95 -11.32 -16.19
N SER A 294 13.52 -10.08 -16.37
CA SER A 294 13.67 -9.04 -15.37
C SER A 294 12.48 -8.10 -15.33
N HIS A 295 12.17 -7.60 -14.15
CA HIS A 295 11.22 -6.50 -13.92
C HIS A 295 11.98 -5.24 -13.50
N VAL A 296 11.81 -4.15 -14.23
CA VAL A 296 12.34 -2.84 -13.86
C VAL A 296 11.25 -2.06 -13.14
N LYS A 297 11.55 -1.60 -11.93
CA LYS A 297 10.62 -0.87 -11.06
C LYS A 297 9.97 0.29 -11.82
N ARG A 298 8.64 0.33 -11.80
CA ARG A 298 7.82 1.27 -12.60
C ARG A 298 7.26 2.42 -11.77
N PHE A 299 6.74 2.14 -10.58
CA PHE A 299 6.25 3.19 -9.67
C PHE A 299 7.37 3.64 -8.73
N LEU A 300 8.14 4.60 -9.21
CA LEU A 300 9.29 5.14 -8.49
C LEU A 300 8.87 6.03 -7.30
N GLN A 301 9.62 5.94 -6.21
CA GLN A 301 9.47 6.80 -5.05
C GLN A 301 10.02 8.21 -5.33
N PRO A 302 9.16 9.25 -5.33
CA PRO A 302 9.63 10.62 -5.45
C PRO A 302 10.51 11.01 -4.26
N PHE A 303 11.49 11.88 -4.51
CA PHE A 303 12.49 12.36 -3.53
C PHE A 303 13.49 11.33 -3.03
N GLY A 304 13.32 10.04 -3.35
CA GLY A 304 14.27 8.96 -3.07
C GLY A 304 14.92 8.41 -4.34
N GLU A 305 14.11 7.85 -5.23
CA GLU A 305 14.58 7.18 -6.47
C GLU A 305 14.74 8.15 -7.64
N TYR A 306 13.99 9.25 -7.61
CA TYR A 306 14.16 10.39 -8.49
C TYR A 306 13.79 11.68 -7.76
N MET A 307 14.25 12.82 -8.27
CA MET A 307 14.04 14.12 -7.62
C MET A 307 13.22 15.07 -8.50
N PRO A 308 11.91 15.25 -8.22
CA PRO A 308 11.11 16.28 -8.88
C PRO A 308 11.70 17.67 -8.62
N PHE A 309 11.70 18.54 -9.64
CA PHE A 309 12.16 19.94 -9.51
C PHE A 309 13.56 20.08 -8.87
N ARG A 310 14.48 19.16 -9.15
CA ARG A 310 15.82 19.09 -8.52
C ARG A 310 16.54 20.43 -8.45
N SER A 311 16.61 21.18 -9.55
CA SER A 311 17.30 22.48 -9.60
C SER A 311 16.72 23.51 -8.63
N PHE A 312 15.41 23.53 -8.46
CA PHE A 312 14.74 24.42 -7.51
C PHE A 312 14.97 23.97 -6.06
N LEU A 313 14.83 22.66 -5.78
CA LEU A 313 14.93 22.13 -4.42
C LEU A 313 16.36 22.16 -3.86
N ARG A 314 17.39 22.10 -4.72
CA ARG A 314 18.80 22.29 -4.32
C ARG A 314 19.04 23.59 -3.56
N ASN A 315 18.22 24.62 -3.77
CA ASN A 315 18.33 25.88 -3.04
C ASN A 315 17.93 25.79 -1.56
N PHE A 316 17.28 24.69 -1.14
CA PHE A 316 16.73 24.51 0.21
C PHE A 316 17.38 23.35 0.98
N SER A 317 17.98 22.38 0.30
CA SER A 317 18.58 21.20 0.93
C SER A 317 19.63 20.54 0.04
N GLU A 318 20.76 20.17 0.65
CA GLU A 318 21.83 19.39 -0.01
C GLU A 318 21.47 17.91 -0.20
N TYR A 319 20.51 17.38 0.58
CA TYR A 319 20.02 15.99 0.42
C TYR A 319 19.39 15.71 -0.94
N VAL A 320 19.05 16.77 -1.67
CA VAL A 320 18.46 16.72 -3.01
C VAL A 320 19.36 15.96 -4.00
N ASP A 321 20.67 15.99 -3.80
CA ASP A 321 21.66 15.28 -4.63
C ASP A 321 21.94 13.85 -4.19
N ARG A 322 21.39 13.42 -3.04
CA ARG A 322 21.40 12.01 -2.62
C ARG A 322 20.28 11.18 -3.25
N ALA A 323 19.26 11.84 -3.81
CA ALA A 323 18.20 11.13 -4.54
C ALA A 323 18.70 10.59 -5.89
N GLY A 324 18.22 9.41 -6.27
CA GLY A 324 18.57 8.72 -7.50
C GLY A 324 18.16 9.45 -8.78
N ASN A 325 18.45 8.83 -9.92
CA ASN A 325 18.03 9.25 -11.26
C ASN A 325 17.32 8.11 -12.00
N PHE A 326 16.56 7.32 -11.25
CA PHE A 326 15.94 6.13 -11.82
C PHE A 326 14.92 6.49 -12.89
N GLN A 327 14.85 5.64 -13.90
CA GLN A 327 13.84 5.68 -14.94
C GLN A 327 12.83 4.55 -14.69
N PRO A 328 11.53 4.82 -14.88
CA PRO A 328 10.51 3.80 -14.68
C PRO A 328 10.62 2.75 -15.79
N GLY A 329 10.43 1.48 -15.43
CA GLY A 329 10.25 0.39 -16.39
C GLY A 329 8.93 0.51 -17.17
N ASP A 330 8.84 -0.24 -18.28
CA ASP A 330 7.67 -0.29 -19.17
C ASP A 330 7.04 -1.69 -19.30
N ASP A 331 7.56 -2.68 -18.56
CA ASP A 331 7.06 -4.04 -18.55
C ASP A 331 5.68 -4.19 -17.86
N ASN A 332 5.15 -5.42 -17.90
CA ASN A 332 3.84 -5.78 -17.33
C ASN A 332 3.91 -6.25 -15.85
N GLY A 333 5.10 -6.25 -15.23
CA GLY A 333 5.32 -6.69 -13.86
C GLY A 333 5.41 -8.21 -13.67
N VAL A 334 5.59 -9.00 -14.74
CA VAL A 334 5.68 -10.47 -14.66
C VAL A 334 7.07 -10.96 -15.07
N VAL A 335 7.61 -11.92 -14.32
CA VAL A 335 8.76 -12.72 -14.70
C VAL A 335 8.44 -14.21 -14.55
N HIS A 336 9.10 -15.07 -15.33
CA HIS A 336 8.92 -16.51 -15.24
C HIS A 336 10.06 -17.17 -14.47
N MET A 337 9.70 -17.93 -13.44
CA MET A 337 10.64 -18.68 -12.61
C MET A 337 10.21 -20.15 -12.64
N ASN A 338 11.03 -21.02 -13.24
CA ASN A 338 10.69 -22.42 -13.46
C ASN A 338 9.32 -22.61 -14.18
N GLY A 339 9.03 -21.74 -15.15
CA GLY A 339 7.75 -21.72 -15.87
C GLY A 339 6.56 -21.12 -15.10
N ILE A 340 6.75 -20.68 -13.86
CA ILE A 340 5.72 -20.07 -13.03
C ILE A 340 5.73 -18.54 -13.26
N PRO A 341 4.62 -17.93 -13.68
CA PRO A 341 4.52 -16.49 -13.82
C PRO A 341 4.39 -15.82 -12.44
N VAL A 342 5.41 -15.06 -12.05
CA VAL A 342 5.53 -14.36 -10.77
C VAL A 342 5.32 -12.86 -11.00
N GLY A 343 4.34 -12.28 -10.32
CA GLY A 343 4.08 -10.85 -10.36
C GLY A 343 4.94 -10.09 -9.35
N VAL A 344 5.69 -9.09 -9.79
CA VAL A 344 6.65 -8.34 -8.97
C VAL A 344 6.16 -6.91 -8.74
N ALA A 345 6.12 -6.48 -7.48
CA ALA A 345 5.94 -5.08 -7.11
C ALA A 345 6.96 -4.69 -6.05
N THR A 346 8.01 -4.01 -6.49
CA THR A 346 9.20 -3.74 -5.69
C THR A 346 8.91 -2.63 -4.68
N CYS A 347 9.01 -2.94 -3.39
CA CYS A 347 9.01 -1.95 -2.30
C CYS A 347 7.80 -0.99 -2.33
N TYR A 348 8.01 0.27 -2.70
CA TYR A 348 6.97 1.31 -2.77
C TYR A 348 5.80 0.95 -3.69
N GLU A 349 6.04 0.11 -4.71
CA GLU A 349 5.04 -0.25 -5.73
C GLU A 349 3.82 -1.01 -5.17
N VAL A 350 3.96 -1.73 -4.06
CA VAL A 350 2.83 -2.47 -3.44
C VAL A 350 1.67 -1.57 -3.06
N SER A 351 1.96 -0.30 -2.79
CA SER A 351 0.98 0.72 -2.45
C SER A 351 0.17 1.22 -3.66
N PHE A 352 0.63 0.95 -4.90
CA PHE A 352 0.00 1.39 -6.14
C PHE A 352 -0.90 0.31 -6.72
N ASP A 353 -2.15 0.70 -7.03
CA ASP A 353 -3.14 -0.22 -7.60
C ASP A 353 -2.72 -0.77 -8.97
N GLY A 354 -1.87 -0.05 -9.70
CA GLY A 354 -1.40 -0.46 -11.01
C GLY A 354 -0.46 -1.66 -10.98
N ALA A 355 0.44 -1.74 -9.99
CA ALA A 355 1.58 -2.66 -10.01
C ALA A 355 1.13 -4.13 -10.13
N PHE A 356 0.44 -4.63 -9.10
CA PHE A 356 -0.02 -6.02 -9.13
C PHE A 356 -1.20 -6.25 -10.06
N ARG A 357 -2.05 -5.25 -10.35
CA ARG A 357 -3.10 -5.43 -11.35
C ARG A 357 -2.51 -5.72 -12.73
N MET A 358 -1.47 -5.00 -13.14
CA MET A 358 -0.79 -5.25 -14.42
C MET A 358 -0.18 -6.65 -14.44
N ALA A 359 0.49 -7.05 -13.36
CA ALA A 359 1.08 -8.38 -13.27
C ALA A 359 0.04 -9.51 -13.36
N VAL A 360 -1.08 -9.38 -12.65
CA VAL A 360 -2.18 -10.36 -12.67
C VAL A 360 -2.83 -10.41 -14.06
N GLN A 361 -3.06 -9.25 -14.69
CA GLN A 361 -3.52 -9.17 -16.09
C GLN A 361 -2.51 -9.77 -17.08
N GLY A 362 -1.22 -9.73 -16.74
CA GLY A 362 -0.12 -10.38 -17.46
C GLY A 362 0.02 -11.88 -17.17
N GLY A 363 -0.84 -12.47 -16.34
CA GLY A 363 -0.87 -13.91 -16.07
C GLY A 363 -0.20 -14.35 -14.76
N ALA A 364 0.22 -13.42 -13.88
CA ALA A 364 0.85 -13.78 -12.60
C ALA A 364 -0.03 -14.72 -11.77
N GLN A 365 0.57 -15.82 -11.29
CA GLN A 365 -0.09 -16.85 -10.48
C GLN A 365 0.29 -16.81 -9.00
N ILE A 366 1.38 -16.11 -8.69
CA ILE A 366 1.84 -15.74 -7.36
C ILE A 366 2.41 -14.32 -7.43
N LEU A 367 2.41 -13.59 -6.32
CA LEU A 367 2.93 -12.24 -6.25
C LEU A 367 4.12 -12.17 -5.29
N THR A 368 5.02 -11.23 -5.52
CA THR A 368 6.12 -10.92 -4.62
C THR A 368 6.30 -9.42 -4.46
N SER A 369 6.63 -9.01 -3.24
CA SER A 369 7.05 -7.63 -2.92
C SER A 369 8.44 -7.64 -2.28
N PRO A 370 9.50 -7.70 -3.11
CA PRO A 370 10.87 -7.52 -2.65
C PRO A 370 11.06 -6.09 -2.15
N THR A 371 11.66 -5.92 -0.98
CA THR A 371 11.79 -4.59 -0.37
C THR A 371 13.05 -4.40 0.45
N ASN A 372 13.64 -3.21 0.38
CA ASN A 372 14.73 -2.81 1.23
C ASN A 372 14.23 -1.82 2.29
N ASN A 373 13.98 -2.34 3.50
CA ASN A 373 13.53 -1.50 4.61
C ASN A 373 14.68 -0.91 5.46
N ALA A 374 15.95 -1.15 5.09
CA ALA A 374 17.09 -0.67 5.87
C ALA A 374 17.16 0.88 5.95
N THR A 375 16.59 1.57 4.97
CA THR A 375 16.44 3.04 4.91
C THR A 375 15.36 3.58 5.85
N PHE A 376 14.73 2.74 6.68
CA PHE A 376 13.66 3.20 7.57
C PHE A 376 13.81 2.68 9.00
N GLY A 377 14.90 1.98 9.32
CA GLY A 377 15.25 1.64 10.71
C GLY A 377 14.16 0.86 11.46
N PHE A 378 14.08 1.09 12.77
CA PHE A 378 13.09 0.47 13.66
C PHE A 378 11.78 1.26 13.67
N THR A 379 11.16 1.42 12.51
CA THR A 379 9.93 2.22 12.36
C THR A 379 8.74 1.39 11.85
N ASP A 380 7.55 1.99 11.93
CA ASP A 380 6.29 1.35 11.55
C ASP A 380 6.15 1.04 10.05
N MET A 381 7.03 1.60 9.21
CA MET A 381 6.96 1.51 7.76
C MET A 381 6.82 0.07 7.25
N THR A 382 7.61 -0.87 7.81
CA THR A 382 7.59 -2.28 7.38
C THR A 382 6.24 -2.96 7.70
N TYR A 383 5.61 -2.64 8.83
CA TYR A 383 4.31 -3.18 9.20
C TYR A 383 3.19 -2.55 8.36
N GLN A 384 3.28 -1.25 8.07
CA GLN A 384 2.37 -0.55 7.16
C GLN A 384 2.43 -1.14 5.75
N GLN A 385 3.64 -1.42 5.24
CA GLN A 385 3.85 -2.06 3.93
C GLN A 385 3.32 -3.50 3.92
N LEU A 386 3.55 -4.28 4.97
CA LEU A 386 3.01 -5.63 5.10
C LEU A 386 1.47 -5.64 5.09
N ALA A 387 0.81 -4.66 5.72
CA ALA A 387 -0.64 -4.50 5.61
C ALA A 387 -1.11 -4.26 4.17
N MET A 388 -0.35 -3.51 3.38
CA MET A 388 -0.64 -3.34 1.95
C MET A 388 -0.50 -4.67 1.21
N SER A 389 0.58 -5.42 1.42
CA SER A 389 0.78 -6.76 0.84
C SER A 389 -0.36 -7.72 1.17
N ARG A 390 -0.86 -7.72 2.41
CA ARG A 390 -2.03 -8.50 2.84
C ARG A 390 -3.30 -8.14 2.10
N MET A 391 -3.54 -6.85 1.91
CA MET A 391 -4.69 -6.36 1.14
C MET A 391 -4.56 -6.71 -0.34
N ARG A 392 -3.36 -6.65 -0.92
CA ARG A 392 -3.10 -7.04 -2.32
C ARG A 392 -3.28 -8.54 -2.57
N ALA A 393 -2.87 -9.38 -1.61
CA ALA A 393 -3.14 -10.81 -1.67
C ALA A 393 -4.64 -11.10 -1.79
N GLN A 394 -5.44 -10.44 -0.95
CA GLN A 394 -6.90 -10.53 -1.00
C GLN A 394 -7.47 -9.98 -2.30
N GLU A 395 -7.00 -8.81 -2.73
CA GLU A 395 -7.52 -8.11 -3.90
C GLU A 395 -7.42 -8.91 -5.18
N TYR A 396 -6.29 -9.60 -5.36
CA TYR A 396 -6.01 -10.33 -6.58
C TYR A 396 -6.12 -11.84 -6.45
N ASP A 397 -6.49 -12.35 -5.26
CA ASP A 397 -6.64 -13.77 -5.01
C ASP A 397 -5.35 -14.54 -5.32
N ARG A 398 -4.23 -14.02 -4.80
CA ARG A 398 -2.87 -14.56 -4.98
C ARG A 398 -2.15 -14.61 -3.65
N ALA A 399 -1.32 -15.64 -3.44
CA ALA A 399 -0.34 -15.57 -2.37
C ALA A 399 0.67 -14.45 -2.67
N VAL A 400 1.15 -13.79 -1.61
CA VAL A 400 2.17 -12.73 -1.72
C VAL A 400 3.37 -13.12 -0.85
N VAL A 401 4.54 -13.14 -1.47
CA VAL A 401 5.83 -13.35 -0.80
C VAL A 401 6.48 -11.99 -0.56
N VAL A 402 6.67 -11.61 0.69
CA VAL A 402 7.37 -10.38 1.06
C VAL A 402 8.78 -10.76 1.47
N ALA A 403 9.77 -10.44 0.63
CA ALA A 403 11.18 -10.63 0.92
C ALA A 403 11.80 -9.28 1.29
N ALA A 404 12.10 -9.09 2.57
CA ALA A 404 12.66 -7.85 3.08
C ALA A 404 14.16 -8.00 3.41
N THR A 405 14.98 -7.01 3.09
CA THR A 405 16.42 -7.03 3.42
C THR A 405 16.63 -7.06 4.93
N SER A 406 15.92 -6.20 5.66
CA SER A 406 16.06 -6.02 7.10
C SER A 406 14.74 -5.68 7.82
N GLY A 407 13.64 -5.58 7.08
CA GLY A 407 12.30 -5.43 7.66
C GLY A 407 11.64 -6.79 7.88
N VAL A 408 10.32 -6.79 8.03
CA VAL A 408 9.54 -8.02 8.18
C VAL A 408 9.41 -8.69 6.81
N SER A 409 10.07 -9.83 6.65
CA SER A 409 9.71 -10.78 5.58
C SER A 409 8.46 -11.55 6.01
N ALA A 410 7.62 -11.92 5.05
CA ALA A 410 6.37 -12.60 5.35
C ALA A 410 5.87 -13.46 4.18
N ILE A 411 5.18 -14.53 4.53
CA ILE A 411 4.40 -15.35 3.61
C ILE A 411 2.91 -15.04 3.85
N VAL A 412 2.23 -14.55 2.81
CA VAL A 412 0.84 -14.11 2.89
C VAL A 412 -0.02 -14.99 1.98
N SER A 413 -1.07 -15.62 2.53
CA SER A 413 -2.05 -16.41 1.77
C SER A 413 -2.99 -15.54 0.93
N PRO A 414 -3.69 -16.11 -0.07
CA PRO A 414 -4.68 -15.38 -0.89
C PRO A 414 -5.83 -14.72 -0.13
N ASP A 415 -6.12 -15.16 1.10
CA ASP A 415 -7.10 -14.53 2.00
C ASP A 415 -6.49 -13.40 2.86
N GLY A 416 -5.21 -13.05 2.64
CA GLY A 416 -4.48 -11.97 3.30
C GLY A 416 -4.04 -12.27 4.74
N LYS A 417 -4.10 -13.53 5.17
CA LYS A 417 -3.49 -13.96 6.43
C LYS A 417 -1.98 -14.10 6.27
N VAL A 418 -1.25 -13.74 7.32
CA VAL A 418 0.20 -13.96 7.40
C VAL A 418 0.40 -15.37 7.94
N GLN A 419 0.95 -16.27 7.12
CA GLN A 419 1.25 -17.64 7.52
C GLN A 419 2.55 -17.71 8.32
N GLN A 420 3.56 -16.99 7.85
CA GLN A 420 4.87 -16.88 8.48
C GLN A 420 5.37 -15.45 8.40
N ARG A 421 6.17 -15.03 9.38
CA ARG A 421 6.89 -13.75 9.37
C ARG A 421 8.20 -13.86 10.13
N SER A 422 9.21 -13.13 9.69
CA SER A 422 10.47 -12.97 10.40
C SER A 422 10.42 -11.79 11.37
N ASP A 423 11.40 -11.71 12.26
CA ASP A 423 11.73 -10.48 12.97
C ASP A 423 12.45 -9.48 12.04
N ILE A 424 12.48 -8.21 12.44
CA ILE A 424 13.29 -7.19 11.76
C ILE A 424 14.75 -7.31 12.16
N PHE A 425 15.66 -6.89 11.28
CA PHE A 425 17.12 -6.85 11.52
C PHE A 425 17.74 -8.18 11.98
N THR A 426 17.16 -9.30 11.54
CA THR A 426 17.74 -10.64 11.66
C THR A 426 18.04 -11.23 10.29
N SER A 427 18.88 -12.27 10.23
CA SER A 427 18.99 -13.13 9.04
C SER A 427 18.04 -14.30 9.20
N ASP A 428 17.19 -14.53 8.20
CA ASP A 428 16.13 -15.54 8.25
C ASP A 428 15.79 -16.07 6.84
N ALA A 429 15.03 -17.15 6.76
CA ALA A 429 14.39 -17.57 5.52
C ALA A 429 13.02 -18.19 5.85
N LEU A 430 12.01 -17.81 5.08
CA LEU A 430 10.65 -18.31 5.24
C LEU A 430 10.31 -19.24 4.08
N GLU A 431 9.91 -20.46 4.38
CA GLU A 431 9.68 -21.51 3.39
C GLU A 431 8.21 -21.93 3.45
N ALA A 432 7.52 -21.94 2.31
CA ALA A 432 6.12 -22.32 2.27
C ALA A 432 5.72 -22.89 0.91
N GLU A 433 4.86 -23.90 0.96
CA GLU A 433 4.08 -24.35 -0.18
C GLU A 433 2.91 -23.38 -0.39
N LEU A 434 2.84 -22.74 -1.55
CA LEU A 434 1.86 -21.69 -1.85
C LEU A 434 0.96 -22.05 -3.03
N PRO A 435 -0.34 -21.75 -2.96
CA PRO A 435 -1.25 -22.01 -4.07
C PRO A 435 -0.93 -21.12 -5.29
N LEU A 436 -0.95 -21.72 -6.47
CA LEU A 436 -0.92 -21.00 -7.75
C LEU A 436 -2.35 -20.79 -8.23
N ASN A 437 -2.80 -19.53 -8.23
CA ASN A 437 -4.14 -19.17 -8.68
C ASN A 437 -4.07 -18.43 -10.02
N ASP A 438 -5.04 -18.60 -10.91
CA ASP A 438 -5.18 -17.85 -12.16
C ASP A 438 -6.50 -17.07 -12.26
N THR A 439 -7.27 -17.05 -11.17
CA THR A 439 -8.54 -16.33 -11.05
C THR A 439 -8.40 -14.83 -11.31
N MET A 440 -9.42 -14.23 -11.92
CA MET A 440 -9.52 -12.77 -12.11
C MET A 440 -10.62 -12.21 -11.22
N THR A 441 -10.23 -11.47 -10.17
CA THR A 441 -11.20 -10.79 -9.30
C THR A 441 -11.87 -9.62 -10.03
N LEU A 442 -13.02 -9.16 -9.52
CA LEU A 442 -13.65 -7.95 -10.05
C LEU A 442 -12.72 -6.73 -9.92
N SER A 443 -11.90 -6.65 -8.87
CA SER A 443 -10.90 -5.59 -8.75
C SER A 443 -9.88 -5.63 -9.89
N ALA A 444 -9.37 -6.81 -10.23
CA ALA A 444 -8.43 -6.98 -11.34
C ALA A 444 -9.02 -6.52 -12.68
N LEU A 445 -10.32 -6.77 -12.89
CA LEU A 445 -11.01 -6.46 -14.15
C LEU A 445 -11.47 -5.00 -14.25
N VAL A 446 -12.09 -4.46 -13.19
CA VAL A 446 -12.82 -3.18 -13.24
C VAL A 446 -12.46 -2.20 -12.14
N GLY A 447 -11.52 -2.51 -11.24
CA GLY A 447 -11.14 -1.66 -10.10
C GLY A 447 -10.92 -0.18 -10.43
N PRO A 448 -10.13 0.18 -11.46
CA PRO A 448 -9.94 1.58 -11.88
C PRO A 448 -11.23 2.30 -12.26
N TRP A 449 -12.16 1.58 -12.89
CA TRP A 449 -13.44 2.15 -13.30
C TRP A 449 -14.35 2.37 -12.10
N VAL A 450 -14.37 1.44 -11.14
CA VAL A 450 -15.12 1.58 -9.89
C VAL A 450 -14.65 2.83 -9.12
N GLU A 451 -13.34 3.00 -8.95
CA GLU A 451 -12.76 4.18 -8.29
C GLU A 451 -13.14 5.48 -9.01
N ARG A 452 -12.99 5.53 -10.35
CA ARG A 452 -13.37 6.70 -11.16
C ARG A 452 -14.85 7.03 -11.04
N ILE A 453 -15.72 6.02 -11.06
CA ILE A 453 -17.17 6.20 -10.91
C ILE A 453 -17.48 6.77 -9.53
N LEU A 454 -16.91 6.21 -8.45
CA LEU A 454 -17.09 6.73 -7.09
C LEU A 454 -16.59 8.18 -6.97
N ALA A 455 -15.44 8.49 -7.55
CA ALA A 455 -14.91 9.85 -7.57
C ALA A 455 -15.83 10.83 -8.32
N ILE A 456 -16.34 10.45 -9.50
CA ILE A 456 -17.29 11.24 -10.28
C ILE A 456 -18.59 11.45 -9.50
N LEU A 457 -19.14 10.40 -8.87
CA LEU A 457 -20.34 10.50 -8.03
C LEU A 457 -20.12 11.44 -6.83
N GLY A 458 -18.94 11.41 -6.22
CA GLY A 458 -18.55 12.34 -5.16
C GLY A 458 -18.55 13.78 -5.65
N LEU A 459 -17.90 14.04 -6.78
CA LEU A 459 -17.85 15.37 -7.40
C LEU A 459 -19.24 15.89 -7.77
N LEU A 460 -20.05 15.06 -8.43
CA LEU A 460 -21.43 15.40 -8.78
C LEU A 460 -22.26 15.71 -7.53
N SER A 461 -22.13 14.92 -6.47
CA SER A 461 -22.84 15.14 -5.20
C SER A 461 -22.54 16.53 -4.62
N VAL A 462 -21.27 16.97 -4.68
CA VAL A 462 -20.89 18.32 -4.25
C VAL A 462 -21.41 19.39 -5.21
N ILE A 463 -21.30 19.21 -6.54
CA ILE A 463 -21.79 20.17 -7.54
C ILE A 463 -23.32 20.39 -7.42
N PHE A 464 -24.09 19.32 -7.24
CA PHE A 464 -25.55 19.41 -7.10
C PHE A 464 -26.00 20.19 -5.87
N THR A 465 -25.12 20.35 -4.87
CA THR A 465 -25.42 21.23 -3.73
C THR A 465 -25.60 22.69 -4.17
N PHE A 466 -24.87 23.16 -5.18
CA PHE A 466 -24.97 24.55 -5.65
C PHE A 466 -26.21 24.78 -6.54
N ARG A 467 -26.66 23.76 -7.28
CA ARG A 467 -27.81 23.88 -8.20
C ARG A 467 -29.17 24.08 -7.51
N LYS A 468 -29.40 23.43 -6.36
CA LYS A 468 -30.65 23.63 -5.59
C LYS A 468 -30.67 24.91 -4.76
N GLY A 469 -29.52 25.57 -4.53
CA GLY A 469 -29.45 26.86 -3.83
C GLY A 469 -29.99 28.04 -4.65
N LYS A 470 -30.05 27.92 -5.98
CA LYS A 470 -30.57 28.98 -6.88
C LYS A 470 -32.10 29.00 -7.02
N LYS A 471 -32.82 27.93 -6.66
CA LYS A 471 -34.29 27.90 -6.77
C LYS A 471 -35.03 28.61 -5.62
N ALA A 472 -34.34 29.02 -4.55
CA ALA A 472 -34.96 29.66 -3.39
C ALA A 472 -34.92 31.21 -3.42
N PHE A 473 -34.56 31.81 -4.56
CA PHE A 473 -34.48 33.29 -4.73
C PHE A 473 -35.47 33.84 -5.78
N HIS A 474 -36.39 33.01 -6.29
CA HIS A 474 -37.37 33.38 -7.33
C HIS A 474 -38.81 32.91 -7.02
N GLU A 475 -39.13 32.74 -5.74
CA GLU A 475 -40.49 32.75 -5.20
C GLU A 475 -40.51 33.72 -4.03
#